data_AF-A0A433KHX1-F1
#
_entry.id   AF-A0A433KHX1-F1
#
_cell.length_a   1.000
_cell.length_b   1.000
_cell.length_c   1.000
_cell.angle_alpha   90.00
_cell.angle_beta   90.00
_cell.angle_gamma   90.00
#
_symmetry.space_group_name_H-M   'P 1'
#
loop_
_entity.id
_entity.type
_entity.pdbx_description
1 polymer ?
#
loop_
_entity_poly.entity_id
_entity_poly.type
_entity_poly.pdbx_seq_one_letter_code
_entity_poly.pdbx_strand_id
1 'polypeptide(L)'
;MRLNHLLCALLCVVVLPAQAQTSDEWAGYDDVFERGASHANAWQWGWTGIYGTSLAYNAYQSSEASDRDDRFDARVGVVKSALALGGMLMDSQPHPAALAEYERLKARGELSGVQALGLELAQAERERRGWGARVSSLVVNGVAGAVIAADGRESDGAINFATGMLVNELQIWTQPNQASSAINRFQPARLSLGPVTLQGEYALLVSPQELGATWRY
;
A
#
# COMPACT_ATOMS: atom_id res chain seq x y z
N MET A 1 -39.99 -55.89 -10.37
CA MET A 1 -40.51 -54.72 -9.65
C MET A 1 -39.73 -54.65 -8.34
N ARG A 2 -38.57 -53.98 -8.30
CA ARG A 2 -38.32 -52.59 -7.85
C ARG A 2 -38.91 -52.31 -6.45
N LEU A 3 -38.11 -52.38 -5.38
CA LEU A 3 -37.22 -51.32 -4.82
C LEU A 3 -37.98 -50.44 -3.81
N ASN A 4 -37.77 -50.62 -2.50
CA ASN A 4 -38.12 -49.62 -1.46
C ASN A 4 -37.46 -49.88 -0.09
N HIS A 5 -36.19 -50.26 -0.09
CA HIS A 5 -35.31 -50.08 1.07
C HIS A 5 -34.18 -49.18 0.61
N LEU A 6 -34.24 -47.87 0.91
CA LEU A 6 -33.13 -46.91 0.91
C LEU A 6 -33.71 -45.52 1.20
N LEU A 7 -34.05 -45.28 2.47
CA LEU A 7 -34.40 -43.94 2.97
C LEU A 7 -33.78 -43.79 4.36
N CYS A 8 -32.45 -43.84 4.40
CA CYS A 8 -31.67 -43.64 5.63
C CYS A 8 -30.26 -43.08 5.38
N ALA A 9 -30.03 -42.40 4.26
CA ALA A 9 -28.72 -41.82 3.96
C ALA A 9 -28.82 -40.31 3.78
N LEU A 10 -27.90 -39.62 4.47
CA LEU A 10 -27.55 -38.20 4.41
C LEU A 10 -28.38 -37.21 5.23
N LEU A 11 -28.16 -37.24 6.55
CA LEU A 11 -28.03 -36.03 7.37
C LEU A 11 -26.63 -36.03 8.00
N CYS A 12 -25.59 -35.86 7.18
CA CYS A 12 -24.30 -35.42 7.68
C CYS A 12 -24.34 -33.89 7.76
N VAL A 13 -24.84 -33.37 8.88
CA VAL A 13 -24.58 -31.97 9.25
C VAL A 13 -23.09 -31.89 9.55
N VAL A 14 -22.33 -31.34 8.62
CA VAL A 14 -20.92 -30.98 8.85
C VAL A 14 -20.93 -29.81 9.83
N VAL A 15 -20.78 -30.11 11.12
CA VAL A 15 -20.41 -29.10 12.11
C VAL A 15 -18.93 -28.82 11.87
N LEU A 16 -18.64 -27.81 11.03
CA LEU A 16 -17.29 -27.28 10.88
C LEU A 16 -16.82 -26.77 12.25
N PRO A 17 -15.59 -27.09 12.70
CA PRO A 17 -15.08 -26.61 13.97
C PRO A 17 -14.82 -25.10 13.84
N ALA A 18 -15.60 -24.27 14.55
CA ALA A 18 -15.45 -22.81 14.57
C ALA A 18 -14.03 -22.34 14.96
N GLN A 19 -13.25 -23.18 15.65
CA GLN A 19 -11.87 -22.86 16.04
C GLN A 19 -10.87 -22.85 14.88
N ALA A 20 -11.10 -23.65 13.82
CA ALA A 20 -10.25 -23.63 12.63
C ALA A 20 -10.44 -22.32 11.83
N GLN A 21 -11.66 -21.78 11.80
CA GLN A 21 -11.95 -20.49 11.17
C GLN A 21 -11.25 -19.32 11.87
N THR A 22 -11.20 -19.31 13.20
CA THR A 22 -10.56 -18.21 13.94
C THR A 22 -9.04 -18.19 13.77
N SER A 23 -8.37 -19.34 13.74
CA SER A 23 -6.92 -19.40 13.50
C SER A 23 -6.54 -18.95 12.09
N ASP A 24 -7.37 -19.29 11.09
CA ASP A 24 -7.18 -18.84 9.71
C ASP A 24 -7.43 -17.33 9.56
N GLU A 25 -8.36 -16.75 10.33
CA GLU A 25 -8.66 -15.33 10.29
C GLU A 25 -7.51 -14.46 10.84
N TRP A 26 -6.91 -14.85 11.96
CA TRP A 26 -5.74 -14.15 12.52
C TRP A 26 -4.51 -14.24 11.61
N ALA A 27 -4.29 -15.38 10.95
CA ALA A 27 -3.20 -15.54 9.99
C ALA A 27 -3.34 -14.59 8.78
N GLY A 28 -4.59 -14.30 8.36
CA GLY A 28 -4.88 -13.32 7.32
C GLY A 28 -4.53 -11.88 7.72
N TYR A 29 -4.67 -11.52 9.01
CA TYR A 29 -4.28 -10.20 9.50
C TYR A 29 -2.77 -10.10 9.75
N ASP A 30 -2.13 -11.15 10.27
CA ASP A 30 -0.67 -11.21 10.40
C ASP A 30 0.01 -10.85 9.08
N ASP A 31 -0.49 -11.45 8.00
CA ASP A 31 -0.05 -11.20 6.64
C ASP A 31 -0.17 -9.72 6.20
N VAL A 32 -1.28 -9.06 6.53
CA VAL A 32 -1.55 -7.68 6.15
C VAL A 32 -0.66 -6.71 6.92
N PHE A 33 -0.55 -6.88 8.24
CA PHE A 33 0.16 -5.95 9.10
C PHE A 33 1.68 -6.18 9.09
N GLU A 34 2.14 -7.42 9.19
CA GLU A 34 3.58 -7.73 9.25
C GLU A 34 4.26 -7.51 7.89
N ARG A 35 3.66 -8.04 6.80
CA ARG A 35 4.23 -7.83 5.46
C ARG A 35 4.04 -6.39 5.00
N GLY A 36 2.91 -5.77 5.36
CA GLY A 36 2.66 -4.35 5.11
C GLY A 36 3.73 -3.46 5.75
N ALA A 37 4.02 -3.66 7.04
CA ALA A 37 5.06 -2.91 7.75
C ALA A 37 6.47 -3.19 7.20
N SER A 38 6.80 -4.44 6.91
CA SER A 38 8.10 -4.80 6.33
C SER A 38 8.32 -4.15 4.97
N HIS A 39 7.31 -4.20 4.09
CA HIS A 39 7.36 -3.55 2.79
C HIS A 39 7.42 -2.02 2.93
N ALA A 40 6.62 -1.43 3.81
CA ALA A 40 6.65 0.00 4.07
C ALA A 40 8.02 0.50 4.53
N ASN A 41 8.68 -0.24 5.43
CA ASN A 41 10.03 0.07 5.88
C ASN A 41 11.04 -0.03 4.72
N ALA A 42 11.01 -1.12 3.96
CA ALA A 42 11.90 -1.29 2.81
C ALA A 42 11.72 -0.18 1.76
N TRP A 43 10.47 0.18 1.48
CA TRP A 43 10.11 1.26 0.57
C TRP A 43 10.64 2.62 1.08
N GLN A 44 10.37 2.95 2.34
CA GLN A 44 10.78 4.22 2.94
C GLN A 44 12.30 4.36 3.02
N TRP A 45 13.01 3.32 3.46
CA TRP A 45 14.47 3.33 3.52
C TRP A 45 15.12 3.31 2.13
N GLY A 46 14.50 2.63 1.16
CA GLY A 46 14.95 2.62 -0.23
C GLY A 46 14.93 4.03 -0.83
N TRP A 47 13.80 4.71 -0.77
CA TRP A 47 13.67 6.09 -1.28
C TRP A 47 14.51 7.09 -0.48
N THR A 48 14.58 6.93 0.84
CA THR A 48 15.46 7.72 1.71
C THR A 48 16.93 7.58 1.29
N GLY A 49 17.39 6.36 1.00
CA GLY A 49 18.75 6.10 0.54
C GLY A 49 19.04 6.73 -0.83
N ILE A 50 18.10 6.62 -1.76
CA ILE A 50 18.19 7.28 -3.08
C ILE A 50 18.34 8.79 -2.90
N TYR A 51 17.44 9.44 -2.15
CA TYR A 51 17.49 10.88 -1.96
C TYR A 51 18.69 11.36 -1.14
N GLY A 52 19.12 10.59 -0.14
CA GLY A 52 20.35 10.87 0.61
C GLY A 52 21.59 10.81 -0.27
N THR A 53 21.67 9.82 -1.16
CA THR A 53 22.78 9.68 -2.11
C THR A 53 22.77 10.81 -3.14
N SER A 54 21.60 11.12 -3.72
CA SER A 54 21.45 12.25 -4.64
C SER A 54 21.83 13.58 -3.97
N LEU A 55 21.44 13.79 -2.71
CA LEU A 55 21.81 14.98 -1.96
C LEU A 55 23.33 15.10 -1.81
N ALA A 56 24.00 14.02 -1.40
CA ALA A 56 25.45 14.01 -1.23
C ALA A 56 26.18 14.25 -2.56
N TYR A 57 25.76 13.58 -3.63
CA TYR A 57 26.33 13.74 -4.97
C TYR A 57 26.15 15.18 -5.49
N ASN A 58 24.95 15.73 -5.37
CA ASN A 58 24.65 17.10 -5.80
C ASN A 58 25.41 18.13 -4.95
N ALA A 59 25.55 17.91 -3.64
CA ALA A 59 26.33 18.79 -2.78
C ALA A 59 27.81 18.83 -3.21
N TYR A 60 28.39 17.66 -3.50
CA TYR A 60 29.74 17.56 -4.04
C TYR A 60 29.88 18.30 -5.38
N GLN A 61 29.02 17.99 -6.35
CA GLN A 61 29.05 18.61 -7.68
C GLN A 61 28.83 20.14 -7.62
N SER A 62 28.03 20.62 -6.68
CA SER A 62 27.77 22.07 -6.53
C SER A 62 29.01 22.88 -6.18
N SER A 63 30.02 22.23 -5.59
CA SER A 63 31.31 22.80 -5.23
C SER A 63 32.39 22.48 -6.26
N GLU A 64 32.48 21.22 -6.68
CA GLU A 64 33.65 20.70 -7.41
C GLU A 64 33.50 20.71 -8.93
N ALA A 65 32.27 20.81 -9.46
CA ALA A 65 32.09 20.81 -10.91
C ALA A 65 32.81 21.99 -11.56
N SER A 66 33.51 21.72 -12.67
CA SER A 66 34.33 22.70 -13.38
C SER A 66 33.47 23.72 -14.13
N ASP A 67 32.33 23.26 -14.67
CA ASP A 67 31.38 24.08 -15.42
C ASP A 67 30.44 24.87 -14.49
N ARG A 68 30.05 26.08 -14.92
CA ARG A 68 29.14 26.93 -14.16
C ARG A 68 27.72 26.37 -14.16
N ASP A 69 27.28 25.81 -15.28
CA ASP A 69 25.93 25.30 -15.47
C ASP A 69 25.74 24.01 -14.68
N ASP A 70 26.75 23.12 -14.69
CA ASP A 70 26.77 21.91 -13.85
C ASP A 70 26.68 22.24 -12.35
N ARG A 71 27.41 23.26 -11.88
CA ARG A 71 27.32 23.72 -10.48
C ARG A 71 25.93 24.29 -10.18
N PHE A 72 25.32 25.01 -11.12
CA PHE A 72 23.98 25.55 -10.93
C PHE A 72 22.94 24.44 -10.81
N ASP A 73 22.96 23.47 -11.74
CA ASP A 73 22.07 22.31 -11.72
C ASP A 73 22.24 21.49 -10.45
N ALA A 74 23.48 21.29 -10.00
CA ALA A 74 23.79 20.60 -8.76
C ALA A 74 23.21 21.32 -7.53
N ARG A 75 23.23 22.66 -7.48
CA ARG A 75 22.58 23.42 -6.38
C ARG A 75 21.07 23.25 -6.38
N VAL A 76 20.44 23.29 -7.55
CA VAL A 76 19.00 22.99 -7.68
C VAL A 76 18.73 21.56 -7.20
N GLY A 77 19.60 20.62 -7.57
CA GLY A 77 19.58 19.23 -7.14
C GLY A 77 19.68 19.07 -5.62
N VAL A 78 20.56 19.82 -4.93
CA VAL A 78 20.67 19.82 -3.46
C VAL A 78 19.34 20.20 -2.83
N VAL A 79 18.71 21.29 -3.28
CA VAL A 79 17.43 21.76 -2.72
C VAL A 79 16.34 20.71 -2.95
N LYS A 80 16.24 20.14 -4.16
CA LYS A 80 15.26 19.10 -4.48
C LYS A 80 15.46 17.85 -3.63
N SER A 81 16.68 17.33 -3.56
CA SER A 81 16.99 16.12 -2.79
C SER A 81 16.76 16.34 -1.30
N ALA A 82 17.09 17.52 -0.76
CA ALA A 82 16.84 17.86 0.64
C ALA A 82 15.33 17.93 0.96
N LEU A 83 14.52 18.54 0.08
CA LEU A 83 13.06 18.57 0.24
C LEU A 83 12.45 17.17 0.16
N ALA A 84 12.87 16.36 -0.81
CA ALA A 84 12.39 14.99 -0.96
C ALA A 84 12.76 14.12 0.25
N LEU A 85 14.02 14.19 0.70
CA LEU A 85 14.49 13.49 1.89
C LEU A 85 13.76 13.96 3.15
N GLY A 86 13.57 15.27 3.32
CA GLY A 86 12.80 15.84 4.42
C GLY A 86 11.36 15.32 4.43
N GLY A 87 10.72 15.26 3.26
CA GLY A 87 9.40 14.66 3.09
C GLY A 87 9.35 13.21 3.54
N MET A 88 10.32 12.38 3.13
CA MET A 88 10.40 10.98 3.52
C MET A 88 10.57 10.76 5.04
N LEU A 89 11.22 11.70 5.73
CA LEU A 89 11.46 11.62 7.17
C LEU A 89 10.28 12.15 7.98
N MET A 90 9.59 13.19 7.49
CA MET A 90 8.44 13.79 8.17
C MET A 90 7.14 13.01 7.93
N ASP A 91 6.97 12.42 6.76
CA ASP A 91 5.77 11.68 6.36
C ASP A 91 6.02 10.16 6.33
N SER A 92 6.19 9.59 7.52
CA SER A 92 6.42 8.15 7.67
C SER A 92 5.21 7.32 7.25
N GLN A 93 5.45 6.13 6.69
CA GLN A 93 4.37 5.24 6.30
C GLN A 93 3.54 4.82 7.54
N PRO A 94 2.21 4.66 7.40
CA PRO A 94 1.33 4.30 8.52
C PRO A 94 1.50 2.85 8.99
N HIS A 95 2.07 1.97 8.16
CA HIS A 95 2.10 0.52 8.40
C HIS A 95 2.85 0.09 9.67
N PRO A 96 4.03 0.65 10.04
CA PRO A 96 4.69 0.27 11.29
C PRO A 96 3.87 0.63 12.53
N ALA A 97 3.18 1.77 12.52
CA ALA A 97 2.28 2.16 13.61
C ALA A 97 1.05 1.24 13.67
N ALA A 98 0.50 0.88 12.52
CA ALA A 98 -0.61 -0.06 12.43
C ALA A 98 -0.21 -1.47 12.91
N LEU A 99 1.00 -1.95 12.60
CA LEU A 99 1.51 -3.22 13.14
C LEU A 99 1.59 -3.19 14.66
N ALA A 100 2.13 -2.12 15.25
CA ALA A 100 2.21 -2.00 16.70
C ALA A 100 0.84 -2.00 17.38
N GLU A 101 -0.17 -1.38 16.77
CA GLU A 101 -1.54 -1.41 17.30
C GLU A 101 -2.22 -2.76 17.06
N TYR A 102 -1.98 -3.40 15.92
CA TYR A 102 -2.44 -4.75 15.63
C TYR A 102 -1.97 -5.76 16.68
N GLU A 103 -0.68 -5.74 17.03
CA GLU A 103 -0.11 -6.64 18.06
C GLU A 103 -0.81 -6.45 19.42
N ARG A 104 -1.15 -5.21 19.78
CA ARG A 104 -1.89 -4.91 21.02
C ARG A 104 -3.31 -5.44 20.98
N LEU A 105 -4.02 -5.25 19.87
CA LEU A 105 -5.39 -5.73 19.68
C LEU A 105 -5.44 -7.27 19.67
N LYS A 106 -4.47 -7.92 19.00
CA LYS A 106 -4.30 -9.37 18.96
C LYS A 106 -4.07 -9.93 20.37
N ALA A 107 -3.21 -9.30 21.16
CA ALA A 107 -2.96 -9.71 22.55
C ALA A 107 -4.22 -9.63 23.44
N ARG A 108 -5.15 -8.71 23.14
CA ARG A 108 -6.44 -8.58 23.82
C ARG A 108 -7.56 -9.45 23.23
N GLY A 109 -7.33 -10.08 22.09
CA GLY A 109 -8.35 -10.83 21.35
C GLY A 109 -9.45 -9.96 20.73
N GLU A 110 -9.17 -8.68 20.49
CA GLU A 110 -10.14 -7.69 20.00
C GLU A 110 -10.26 -7.69 18.46
N LEU A 111 -10.93 -8.71 17.93
CA LEU A 111 -11.07 -8.91 16.48
C LEU A 111 -11.76 -7.72 15.76
N SER A 112 -12.79 -7.12 16.37
CA SER A 112 -13.48 -5.96 15.80
C SER A 112 -12.58 -4.73 15.70
N GLY A 113 -11.66 -4.55 16.65
CA GLY A 113 -10.67 -3.47 16.60
C GLY A 113 -9.65 -3.69 15.49
N VAL A 114 -9.22 -4.94 15.25
CA VAL A 114 -8.33 -5.29 14.13
C VAL A 114 -8.98 -5.01 12.78
N GLN A 115 -10.27 -5.33 12.64
CA GLN A 115 -11.04 -5.04 11.44
C GLN A 115 -11.12 -3.53 11.18
N ALA A 116 -11.42 -2.73 12.20
CA ALA A 116 -11.47 -1.27 12.10
C ALA A 116 -10.09 -0.69 11.71
N LEU A 117 -9.02 -1.18 12.34
CA LEU A 117 -7.65 -0.78 12.03
C LEU A 117 -7.25 -1.10 10.59
N GLY A 118 -7.66 -2.27 10.08
CA GLY A 118 -7.42 -2.65 8.68
C GLY A 118 -8.11 -1.73 7.68
N LEU A 119 -9.35 -1.31 7.97
CA LEU A 119 -10.11 -0.36 7.16
C LEU A 119 -9.47 1.04 7.15
N GLU A 120 -9.02 1.51 8.32
CA GLU A 120 -8.30 2.78 8.46
C GLU A 120 -6.99 2.76 7.65
N LEU A 121 -6.20 1.69 7.79
CA LEU A 121 -4.94 1.54 7.05
C LEU A 121 -5.18 1.53 5.54
N ALA A 122 -6.21 0.83 5.06
CA ALA A 122 -6.55 0.81 3.64
C ALA A 122 -7.11 2.15 3.13
N GLN A 123 -7.78 2.93 3.97
CA GLN A 123 -8.14 4.30 3.61
C GLN A 123 -6.87 5.16 3.46
N ALA A 124 -5.95 5.09 4.42
CA ALA A 124 -4.69 5.82 4.37
C ALA A 124 -3.85 5.46 3.13
N GLU A 125 -3.78 4.18 2.77
CA GLU A 125 -3.13 3.71 1.53
C GLU A 125 -3.79 4.30 0.27
N ARG A 126 -5.13 4.32 0.21
CA ARG A 126 -5.89 4.88 -0.93
C ARG A 126 -5.71 6.38 -1.07
N GLU A 127 -5.69 7.12 0.04
CA GLU A 127 -5.45 8.57 0.03
C GLU A 127 -4.06 8.90 -0.49
N ARG A 128 -3.03 8.18 -0.01
CA ARG A 128 -1.63 8.35 -0.43
C ARG A 128 -1.40 7.97 -1.89
N ARG A 129 -2.11 6.96 -2.40
CA ARG A 129 -2.07 6.57 -3.83
C ARG A 129 -3.11 7.30 -4.67
N GLY A 130 -3.85 8.23 -4.08
CA GLY A 130 -4.97 8.94 -4.69
C GLY A 130 -4.54 10.03 -5.67
N TRP A 131 -5.53 10.73 -6.22
CA TRP A 131 -5.28 11.80 -7.19
C TRP A 131 -4.57 13.00 -6.57
N GLY A 132 -4.81 13.29 -5.28
CA GLY A 132 -4.17 14.39 -4.55
C GLY A 132 -2.64 14.30 -4.52
N ALA A 133 -2.08 13.10 -4.33
CA ALA A 133 -0.63 12.87 -4.35
C ALA A 133 -0.01 13.10 -5.74
N ARG A 134 -0.76 12.87 -6.82
CA ARG A 134 -0.31 13.13 -8.19
C ARG A 134 -0.28 14.62 -8.52
N VAL A 135 -1.22 15.40 -7.97
CA VAL A 135 -1.31 16.86 -8.19
C VAL A 135 -0.22 17.63 -7.48
N SER A 136 0.06 17.30 -6.22
CA SER A 136 1.14 17.97 -5.47
C SER A 136 2.47 17.81 -6.19
N SER A 137 2.73 16.60 -6.71
CA SER A 137 3.92 16.32 -7.50
C SER A 137 3.97 17.07 -8.83
N LEU A 138 2.84 17.17 -9.54
CA LEU A 138 2.73 17.99 -10.76
C LEU A 138 3.08 19.46 -10.50
N VAL A 139 2.59 20.03 -9.39
CA VAL A 139 2.86 21.43 -9.03
C VAL A 139 4.34 21.62 -8.67
N VAL A 140 4.90 20.77 -7.80
CA VAL A 140 6.30 20.90 -7.37
C VAL A 140 7.27 20.70 -8.54
N ASN A 141 7.07 19.65 -9.34
CA ASN A 141 7.92 19.39 -10.50
C ASN A 141 7.70 20.44 -11.60
N GLY A 142 6.48 20.94 -11.78
CA GLY A 142 6.15 22.01 -12.73
C GLY A 142 6.85 23.32 -12.39
N VAL A 143 6.79 23.74 -11.12
CA VAL A 143 7.51 24.94 -10.64
C VAL A 143 9.01 24.78 -10.83
N ALA A 144 9.58 23.63 -10.48
CA ALA A 144 11.01 23.42 -10.65
C ALA A 144 11.45 23.37 -12.12
N GLY A 145 10.67 22.75 -13.00
CA GLY A 145 10.92 22.76 -14.45
C GLY A 145 10.83 24.18 -15.04
N ALA A 146 9.85 24.97 -14.59
CA ALA A 146 9.68 26.36 -15.02
C ALA A 146 10.84 27.26 -14.57
N VAL A 147 11.40 27.05 -13.38
CA VAL A 147 12.58 27.80 -12.90
C VAL A 147 13.81 27.54 -13.78
N ILE A 148 14.02 26.29 -14.21
CA ILE A 148 15.13 25.97 -15.14
C ILE A 148 14.86 26.54 -16.53
N ALA A 149 13.62 26.43 -17.03
CA ALA A 149 13.25 26.99 -18.32
C ALA A 149 13.43 28.53 -18.37
N ALA A 150 13.18 29.23 -17.26
CA ALA A 150 13.34 30.69 -17.17
C ALA A 150 14.80 31.17 -17.30
N ASP A 151 15.80 30.27 -17.20
CA ASP A 151 17.21 30.56 -17.42
C ASP A 151 17.64 30.35 -18.89
N GLY A 152 16.69 30.21 -19.82
CA GLY A 152 16.94 30.00 -21.26
C GLY A 152 17.29 28.55 -21.62
N ARG A 153 16.94 27.60 -20.73
CA ARG A 153 17.21 26.16 -20.86
C ARG A 153 15.91 25.35 -20.84
N GLU A 154 15.00 25.65 -21.77
CA GLU A 154 13.65 25.09 -21.79
C GLU A 154 13.64 23.56 -21.96
N SER A 155 14.57 23.02 -22.76
CA SER A 155 14.75 21.57 -22.94
C SER A 155 15.10 20.88 -21.62
N ASP A 156 15.99 21.47 -20.83
CA ASP A 156 16.45 20.88 -19.56
C ASP A 156 15.36 20.99 -18.48
N GLY A 157 14.58 22.07 -18.51
CA GLY A 157 13.38 22.22 -17.68
C GLY A 157 12.33 21.14 -17.98
N ALA A 158 12.10 20.81 -19.25
CA ALA A 158 11.17 19.77 -19.67
C ALA A 158 11.64 18.37 -19.28
N ILE A 159 12.94 18.06 -19.45
CA ILE A 159 13.54 16.79 -19.03
C ILE A 159 13.42 16.63 -17.52
N ASN A 160 13.76 17.66 -16.75
CA ASN A 160 13.67 17.63 -15.30
C ASN A 160 12.23 17.41 -14.80
N PHE A 161 11.26 18.06 -15.44
CA PHE A 161 9.84 17.82 -15.16
C PHE A 161 9.47 16.35 -15.44
N ALA A 162 9.82 15.83 -16.62
CA ALA A 162 9.49 14.46 -17.02
C ALA A 162 10.13 13.42 -16.07
N THR A 163 11.40 13.60 -15.71
CA THR A 163 12.10 12.74 -14.75
C THR A 163 11.44 12.79 -13.37
N GLY A 164 11.10 13.99 -12.88
CA GLY A 164 10.40 14.15 -11.61
C GLY A 164 9.04 13.45 -11.58
N MET A 165 8.28 13.54 -12.68
CA MET A 165 7.01 12.86 -12.83
C MET A 165 7.15 11.33 -12.87
N LEU A 166 8.16 10.81 -13.57
CA LEU A 166 8.43 9.38 -13.62
C LEU A 166 8.82 8.82 -12.25
N VAL A 167 9.70 9.52 -11.53
CA VAL A 167 10.09 9.15 -10.16
C VAL A 167 8.90 9.17 -9.21
N ASN A 168 7.99 10.13 -9.36
CA ASN A 168 6.76 10.19 -8.58
C ASN A 168 5.82 9.00 -8.86
N GLU A 169 5.61 8.65 -10.13
CA GLU A 169 4.74 7.51 -10.46
C GLU A 169 5.35 6.19 -10.00
N LEU A 170 6.68 6.03 -10.09
CA LEU A 170 7.38 4.89 -9.51
C LEU A 170 7.18 4.78 -8.01
N GLN A 171 7.27 5.89 -7.27
CA GLN A 171 6.98 5.92 -5.83
C GLN A 171 5.56 5.46 -5.54
N ILE A 172 4.56 6.04 -6.21
CA ILE A 172 3.15 5.70 -6.01
C ILE A 172 2.86 4.24 -6.39
N TRP A 173 3.44 3.76 -7.48
CA TRP A 173 3.22 2.40 -7.97
C TRP A 173 3.78 1.36 -6.99
N THR A 174 4.99 1.60 -6.48
CA THR A 174 5.71 0.71 -5.57
C THR A 174 5.28 0.84 -4.11
N GLN A 175 4.49 1.85 -3.75
CA GLN A 175 4.05 2.07 -2.37
C GLN A 175 3.27 0.86 -1.82
N PRO A 176 3.46 0.48 -0.54
CA PRO A 176 2.68 -0.59 0.09
C PRO A 176 1.16 -0.37 -0.03
N ASN A 177 0.43 -1.47 -0.27
CA ASN A 177 -1.03 -1.49 -0.49
C ASN A 177 -1.69 -2.76 0.07
N GLN A 178 -1.04 -3.42 1.03
CA GLN A 178 -1.42 -4.75 1.51
C GLN A 178 -2.83 -4.73 2.11
N ALA A 179 -3.18 -3.69 2.88
CA ALA A 179 -4.49 -3.56 3.51
C ALA A 179 -5.61 -3.34 2.48
N SER A 180 -5.39 -2.45 1.52
CA SER A 180 -6.30 -2.19 0.41
C SER A 180 -6.51 -3.43 -0.45
N SER A 181 -5.44 -4.21 -0.70
CA SER A 181 -5.53 -5.46 -1.45
C SER A 181 -6.34 -6.52 -0.70
N ALA A 182 -6.26 -6.55 0.64
CA ALA A 182 -6.96 -7.50 1.47
C ALA A 182 -8.45 -7.19 1.52
N ILE A 183 -8.83 -5.92 1.71
CA ILE A 183 -10.24 -5.50 1.69
C ILE A 183 -10.89 -5.75 0.33
N ASN A 184 -10.19 -5.48 -0.78
CA ASN A 184 -10.73 -5.76 -2.12
C ASN A 184 -10.97 -7.25 -2.39
N ARG A 185 -10.39 -8.17 -1.60
CA ARG A 185 -10.73 -9.60 -1.69
C ARG A 185 -12.07 -9.92 -1.05
N PHE A 186 -12.47 -9.20 0.00
CA PHE A 186 -13.74 -9.42 0.70
C PHE A 186 -14.83 -8.53 0.12
N GLN A 187 -15.74 -9.10 -0.67
CA GLN A 187 -16.89 -8.40 -1.24
C GLN A 187 -18.15 -8.65 -0.40
N PRO A 188 -18.99 -7.64 -0.18
CA PRO A 188 -20.26 -7.83 0.52
C PRO A 188 -21.20 -8.68 -0.34
N ALA A 189 -21.77 -9.74 0.26
CA ALA A 189 -22.82 -10.54 -0.36
C ALA A 189 -24.00 -10.71 0.59
N ARG A 190 -25.20 -10.69 0.01
CA ARG A 190 -26.42 -11.12 0.70
C ARG A 190 -26.76 -12.50 0.20
N LEU A 191 -26.68 -13.49 1.08
CA LEU A 191 -27.13 -14.85 0.81
C LEU A 191 -28.52 -15.02 1.42
N SER A 192 -29.51 -15.27 0.57
CA SER A 192 -30.87 -15.58 1.02
C SER A 192 -31.08 -17.10 0.92
N LEU A 193 -31.14 -17.77 2.06
CA LEU A 193 -31.49 -19.18 2.17
C LEU A 193 -32.93 -19.28 2.68
N GLY A 194 -33.89 -19.31 1.75
CA GLY A 194 -35.31 -19.26 2.09
C GLY A 194 -35.66 -17.95 2.82
N PRO A 195 -36.31 -17.97 4.00
CA PRO A 195 -36.70 -16.77 4.75
C PRO A 195 -35.55 -16.10 5.50
N VAL A 196 -34.36 -16.72 5.54
CA VAL A 196 -33.21 -16.18 6.28
C VAL A 196 -32.28 -15.44 5.31
N THR A 197 -32.09 -14.15 5.55
CA THR A 197 -31.08 -13.33 4.86
C THR A 197 -29.86 -13.22 5.76
N LEU A 198 -28.75 -13.84 5.34
CA LEU A 198 -27.45 -13.67 5.98
C LEU A 198 -26.71 -12.55 5.25
N GLN A 199 -26.38 -11.49 5.99
CA GLN A 199 -25.44 -10.48 5.53
C GLN A 199 -24.04 -10.95 5.90
N GLY A 200 -23.13 -10.94 4.93
CA GLY A 200 -21.75 -11.32 5.15
C GLY A 200 -20.86 -10.81 4.04
N GLU A 201 -19.58 -11.08 4.17
CA GLU A 201 -18.58 -10.79 3.15
C GLU A 201 -18.00 -12.10 2.65
N TYR A 202 -17.82 -12.21 1.34
CA TYR A 202 -17.19 -13.35 0.71
C TYR A 202 -15.86 -12.94 0.09
N ALA A 203 -14.84 -13.79 0.19
CA ALA A 203 -13.65 -13.66 -0.61
C ALA A 203 -13.43 -14.89 -1.48
N LEU A 204 -13.17 -14.65 -2.77
CA LEU A 204 -12.75 -15.69 -3.71
C LEU A 204 -11.25 -15.92 -3.53
N LEU A 205 -10.90 -17.11 -3.08
CA LEU A 205 -9.54 -17.60 -2.99
C LEU A 205 -9.21 -18.33 -4.29
N VAL A 206 -8.36 -17.73 -5.12
CA VAL A 206 -7.88 -18.34 -6.36
C VAL A 206 -6.41 -18.71 -6.16
N SER A 207 -6.10 -20.00 -6.14
CA SER A 207 -4.74 -20.53 -6.18
C SER A 207 -4.55 -21.40 -7.43
N PRO A 208 -3.32 -21.68 -7.87
CA PRO A 208 -3.06 -22.54 -9.03
C PRO A 208 -3.63 -23.96 -8.91
N GLN A 209 -3.96 -24.40 -7.70
CA GLN A 209 -4.40 -25.75 -7.38
C GLN A 209 -5.83 -25.79 -6.85
N GLU A 210 -6.40 -24.66 -6.40
CA GLU A 210 -7.73 -24.61 -5.76
C GLU A 210 -8.48 -23.30 -6.07
N LEU A 211 -9.80 -23.43 -6.28
CA LEU A 211 -10.77 -22.33 -6.26
C LEU A 211 -11.63 -22.49 -5.02
N GLY A 212 -11.45 -21.60 -4.04
CA GLY A 212 -12.21 -21.57 -2.79
C GLY A 212 -13.01 -20.28 -2.65
N ALA A 213 -14.09 -20.33 -1.87
CA ALA A 213 -14.78 -19.13 -1.39
C ALA A 213 -14.81 -19.18 0.13
N THR A 214 -14.28 -18.15 0.79
CA THR A 214 -14.42 -17.99 2.24
C THR A 214 -15.55 -17.01 2.53
N TRP A 215 -16.34 -17.31 3.56
CA TRP A 215 -17.49 -16.52 3.98
C TRP A 215 -17.28 -16.07 5.43
N ARG A 216 -17.48 -14.78 5.69
CA ARG A 216 -17.52 -14.21 7.05
C ARG A 216 -18.83 -13.48 7.28
N TYR A 217 -19.38 -13.59 8.49
CA TYR A 217 -20.66 -13.01 8.91
C TYR A 217 -20.44 -11.95 9.99
#